data_AF-A0A354Y8W4-F1
#
_entry.id   AF-A0A354Y8W4-F1
#
_cell.length_a   1.000
_cell.length_b   1.000
_cell.length_c   1.000
_cell.angle_alpha   90.00
_cell.angle_beta   90.00
_cell.angle_gamma   90.00
#
_symmetry.space_group_name_H-M   'P 1'
#
loop_
_entity.id
_entity.type
_entity.pdbx_description
1 polymer ?
#
loop_
_entity_poly.entity_id
_entity_poly.type
_entity_poly.pdbx_seq_one_letter_code
_entity_poly.pdbx_strand_id
1 'polypeptide(L)'
;MSFSLLWQERDDAWRMYRIVSFDHHPLRAAPLPATARNVPAAVLRRYAGHYRSPESGAIEVTLAGTQLMLRSGGLEILLVAIGAATFSAGGRGLDFEFVMENGKAARLRVIGHGATVTVAERQDQGASPIAGQEQVCGLVRRDLHKARRE
;
A
#
# COMPACT_ATOMS: atom_id res chain seq x y z
N MET A 1 9.57 -26.54 -10.87
CA MET A 1 10.24 -25.33 -11.36
C MET A 1 10.95 -25.67 -12.65
N SER A 2 10.24 -25.51 -13.78
CA SER A 2 10.74 -25.74 -15.13
C SER A 2 10.98 -24.40 -15.82
N PHE A 3 12.20 -24.22 -16.30
CA PHE A 3 12.60 -23.07 -17.10
C PHE A 3 13.51 -23.51 -18.23
N SER A 4 13.58 -22.70 -19.28
CA SER A 4 14.58 -22.84 -20.33
C SER A 4 15.48 -21.61 -20.37
N LEU A 5 16.76 -21.86 -20.58
CA LEU A 5 17.77 -20.84 -20.84
C LEU A 5 17.94 -20.72 -22.36
N LEU A 6 17.72 -19.52 -22.89
CA LEU A 6 18.04 -19.20 -24.27
C LEU A 6 19.45 -18.64 -24.33
N TRP A 7 20.33 -19.39 -24.95
CA TRP A 7 21.69 -18.97 -25.27
C TRP A 7 21.74 -18.42 -26.68
N GLN A 8 22.47 -17.32 -26.87
CA GLN A 8 22.69 -16.71 -28.18
C GLN A 8 24.19 -16.52 -28.40
N GLU A 9 24.68 -16.97 -29.54
CA GLU A 9 26.03 -16.68 -30.00
C GLU A 9 26.08 -15.26 -30.58
N ARG A 10 27.00 -14.44 -30.07
CA ARG A 10 27.37 -13.13 -30.63
C ARG A 10 28.87 -12.93 -30.46
N ASP A 11 29.51 -12.46 -31.52
CA ASP A 11 30.95 -12.15 -31.54
C ASP A 11 31.81 -13.34 -31.07
N ASP A 12 31.57 -14.53 -31.62
CA ASP A 12 32.23 -15.80 -31.23
C ASP A 12 32.11 -16.17 -29.73
N ALA A 13 31.10 -15.62 -29.04
CA ALA A 13 30.83 -15.93 -27.64
C ALA A 13 29.36 -16.29 -27.41
N TRP A 14 29.14 -17.42 -26.73
CA TRP A 14 27.83 -17.78 -26.20
C TRP A 14 27.49 -16.92 -24.99
N ARG A 15 26.40 -16.16 -25.08
CA ARG A 15 25.88 -15.36 -23.99
C ARG A 15 24.47 -15.82 -23.63
N MET A 16 24.19 -15.88 -22.34
CA MET A 16 22.83 -16.10 -21.86
C MET A 16 21.99 -14.88 -22.24
N TYR A 17 21.00 -15.07 -23.11
CA TYR A 17 20.18 -13.99 -23.65
C TYR A 17 18.89 -13.81 -22.85
N ARG A 18 18.24 -14.92 -22.48
CA ARG A 18 16.97 -14.88 -21.76
C ARG A 18 16.76 -16.13 -20.91
N ILE A 19 16.06 -15.96 -19.79
CA ILE A 19 15.46 -17.05 -19.02
C ILE A 19 13.95 -17.01 -19.27
N VAL A 20 13.36 -18.14 -19.66
CA VAL A 20 11.92 -18.30 -19.85
C VAL A 20 11.41 -19.36 -18.88
N SER A 21 10.57 -18.93 -17.92
CA SER A 21 9.90 -19.85 -16.99
C SER A 21 8.56 -20.29 -17.57
N PHE A 22 8.31 -21.60 -17.61
CA PHE A 22 7.05 -22.17 -18.12
C PHE A 22 6.02 -22.41 -17.01
N ASP A 23 6.43 -22.33 -15.74
CA ASP A 23 5.54 -22.51 -14.58
C ASP A 23 4.72 -21.24 -14.23
N HIS A 24 4.63 -20.26 -15.12
CA HIS A 24 3.78 -19.08 -14.93
C HIS A 24 2.33 -19.44 -15.26
N HIS A 25 1.61 -19.97 -14.27
CA HIS A 25 0.18 -20.11 -14.42
C HIS A 25 -0.46 -18.73 -14.31
N PRO A 26 -1.42 -18.36 -15.18
CA PRO A 26 -2.24 -17.19 -14.93
C PRO A 26 -2.82 -17.35 -13.53
N LEU A 27 -2.61 -16.35 -12.67
CA LEU A 27 -3.35 -16.28 -11.44
C LEU A 27 -4.81 -16.09 -11.85
N ARG A 28 -5.56 -17.20 -11.94
CA ARG A 28 -7.02 -17.11 -11.86
C ARG A 28 -7.30 -16.28 -10.62
N ALA A 29 -8.09 -15.22 -10.76
CA ALA A 29 -8.55 -14.46 -9.61
C ALA A 29 -9.16 -15.48 -8.65
N ALA A 30 -8.46 -15.77 -7.56
CA ALA A 30 -8.99 -16.73 -6.60
C ALA A 30 -10.31 -16.14 -6.08
N PRO A 31 -11.30 -16.98 -5.79
CA PRO A 31 -12.48 -16.54 -5.06
C PRO A 31 -12.04 -15.72 -3.85
N LEU A 32 -12.77 -14.64 -3.56
CA LEU A 32 -12.52 -13.89 -2.33
C LEU A 32 -12.53 -14.88 -1.14
N PRO A 33 -11.63 -14.70 -0.16
CA PRO A 33 -11.67 -15.51 1.05
C PRO A 33 -13.08 -15.49 1.65
N ALA A 34 -13.57 -16.61 2.17
CA ALA A 34 -14.88 -16.67 2.84
C ALA A 34 -14.97 -15.69 4.04
N THR A 35 -13.82 -15.28 4.57
CA THR A 35 -13.65 -14.30 5.64
C THR A 35 -13.55 -12.86 5.14
N ALA A 36 -13.71 -12.59 3.84
CA ALA A 36 -13.61 -11.26 3.29
C ALA A 36 -14.63 -10.32 3.94
N ARG A 37 -14.16 -9.14 4.39
CA ARG A 37 -14.98 -8.13 5.07
C ARG A 37 -15.03 -6.87 4.22
N ASN A 38 -16.21 -6.24 4.20
CA ASN A 38 -16.32 -4.89 3.69
C ASN A 38 -15.78 -3.92 4.76
N VAL A 39 -14.71 -3.19 4.43
CA VAL A 39 -14.09 -2.21 5.31
C VAL A 39 -14.28 -0.82 4.69
N PRO A 40 -14.85 0.16 5.42
CA PRO A 40 -15.03 1.50 4.90
C PRO A 40 -13.72 2.13 4.44
N ALA A 41 -13.74 2.85 3.33
CA ALA A 41 -12.58 3.53 2.78
C ALA A 41 -11.87 4.45 3.80
N ALA A 42 -12.63 5.10 4.69
CA ALA A 42 -12.08 5.93 5.76
C ALA A 42 -11.18 5.16 6.75
N VAL A 43 -11.50 3.88 7.00
CA VAL A 43 -10.67 2.99 7.83
C VAL A 43 -9.47 2.50 7.02
N LEU A 44 -9.68 2.15 5.74
CA LEU A 44 -8.61 1.66 4.87
C LEU A 44 -7.46 2.68 4.68
N ARG A 45 -7.79 3.98 4.69
CA ARG A 45 -6.79 5.06 4.63
C ARG A 45 -5.72 4.99 5.72
N ARG A 46 -6.00 4.33 6.86
CA ARG A 46 -5.05 4.16 7.96
C ARG A 46 -3.89 3.22 7.60
N TYR A 47 -4.06 2.36 6.60
CA TYR A 47 -3.05 1.40 6.13
C TYR A 47 -2.32 1.89 4.86
N ALA A 48 -2.88 2.85 4.13
CA ALA A 48 -2.26 3.41 2.93
C ALA A 48 -1.02 4.25 3.27
N GLY A 49 0.08 4.04 2.56
CA GLY A 49 1.33 4.75 2.78
C GLY A 49 2.55 4.07 2.16
N HIS A 50 3.72 4.64 2.42
CA HIS A 50 4.99 4.12 1.96
C HIS A 50 5.69 3.35 3.08
N TYR A 51 6.15 2.15 2.77
CA TYR A 51 6.87 1.27 3.67
C TYR A 51 8.21 0.86 3.06
N ARG A 52 9.16 0.50 3.92
CA ARG A 52 10.47 0.02 3.50
C ARG A 52 10.84 -1.23 4.27
N SER A 53 11.23 -2.27 3.54
CA SER A 53 11.80 -3.50 4.07
C SER A 53 13.25 -3.62 3.60
N PRO A 54 14.16 -4.16 4.44
CA PRO A 54 15.51 -4.53 4.00
C PRO A 54 15.51 -5.57 2.88
N GLU A 55 14.58 -6.52 2.90
CA GLU A 55 14.50 -7.66 1.99
C GLU A 55 13.79 -7.34 0.67
N SER A 56 12.69 -6.57 0.73
CA SER A 56 11.79 -6.29 -0.41
C SER A 56 11.91 -4.85 -0.93
N GLY A 57 12.68 -4.00 -0.26
CA GLY A 57 12.87 -2.61 -0.66
C GLY A 57 11.63 -1.75 -0.40
N ALA A 58 11.30 -0.87 -1.35
CA ALA A 58 10.15 0.02 -1.24
C ALA A 58 8.84 -0.71 -1.51
N ILE A 59 7.86 -0.45 -0.65
CA ILE A 59 6.50 -0.98 -0.75
C ILE A 59 5.54 0.20 -0.64
N GLU A 60 4.69 0.38 -1.65
CA GLU A 60 3.64 1.38 -1.65
C GLU A 60 2.29 0.69 -1.42
N VAL A 61 1.50 1.18 -0.48
CA VAL A 61 0.13 0.72 -0.25
C VAL A 61 -0.81 1.89 -0.53
N THR A 62 -1.70 1.73 -1.51
CA THR A 62 -2.66 2.75 -1.94
C THR A 62 -4.10 2.26 -1.77
N LEU A 63 -5.05 3.19 -1.74
CA LEU A 63 -6.47 2.87 -1.77
C LEU A 63 -6.92 2.71 -3.23
N ALA A 64 -7.51 1.56 -3.56
CA ALA A 64 -8.14 1.30 -4.84
C ALA A 64 -9.64 1.02 -4.61
N GLY A 65 -10.44 2.08 -4.64
CA GLY A 65 -11.87 2.00 -4.32
C GLY A 65 -12.11 1.58 -2.86
N THR A 66 -12.61 0.36 -2.66
CA THR A 66 -12.90 -0.24 -1.34
C THR A 66 -11.87 -1.26 -0.90
N GLN A 67 -10.72 -1.32 -1.56
CA GLN A 67 -9.64 -2.27 -1.29
C GLN A 67 -8.29 -1.56 -1.23
N LEU A 68 -7.28 -2.26 -0.73
CA LEU A 68 -5.90 -1.77 -0.78
C LEU A 68 -5.19 -2.36 -1.99
N MET A 69 -4.30 -1.59 -2.59
CA MET A 69 -3.40 -2.03 -3.66
C MET A 69 -1.97 -1.88 -3.17
N LEU A 70 -1.21 -2.98 -3.18
CA LEU A 70 0.20 -3.01 -2.83
C LEU A 70 1.06 -3.04 -4.09
N ARG A 71 2.09 -2.18 -4.13
CA ARG A 71 3.10 -2.16 -5.20
C ARG A 71 4.50 -2.28 -4.64
N SER A 72 5.32 -3.15 -5.22
CA SER A 72 6.73 -3.29 -4.85
C SER A 72 7.52 -3.98 -5.95
N GLY A 73 8.65 -3.41 -6.39
CA GLY A 73 9.54 -4.07 -7.37
C GLY A 73 8.86 -4.53 -8.68
N GLY A 74 7.83 -3.80 -9.14
CA GLY A 74 7.03 -4.17 -10.32
C GLY A 74 5.88 -5.15 -10.06
N LEU A 75 5.76 -5.67 -8.83
CA LEU A 75 4.59 -6.43 -8.36
C LEU A 75 3.44 -5.48 -8.03
N GLU A 76 2.23 -5.81 -8.48
CA GLU A 76 1.00 -5.12 -8.12
C GLU A 76 -0.06 -6.13 -7.65
N ILE A 77 -0.58 -5.95 -6.44
CA ILE A 77 -1.50 -6.90 -5.80
C ILE A 77 -2.61 -6.18 -5.05
N LEU A 78 -3.85 -6.59 -5.33
CA LEU A 78 -5.04 -6.19 -4.58
C LEU A 78 -5.13 -6.97 -3.28
N LEU A 79 -5.32 -6.28 -2.17
CA LEU A 79 -5.44 -6.84 -0.83
C LEU A 79 -6.88 -6.79 -0.35
N VAL A 80 -7.39 -7.95 0.09
CA VAL A 80 -8.75 -8.12 0.61
C VAL A 80 -8.72 -8.20 2.12
N ALA A 81 -9.50 -7.37 2.81
CA ALA A 81 -9.58 -7.43 4.27
C ALA A 81 -10.20 -8.76 4.72
N ILE A 82 -9.49 -9.49 5.58
CA ILE A 82 -9.98 -10.74 6.21
C ILE A 82 -10.08 -10.61 7.74
N GLY A 83 -9.54 -9.53 8.31
CA GLY A 83 -9.60 -9.18 9.72
C GLY A 83 -9.54 -7.67 9.94
N ALA A 84 -9.38 -7.24 11.19
CA ALA A 84 -9.35 -5.82 11.54
C ALA A 84 -8.10 -5.09 11.00
N ALA A 85 -6.95 -5.77 10.94
CA ALA A 85 -5.71 -5.23 10.37
C ALA A 85 -4.99 -6.28 9.51
N THR A 86 -5.72 -7.30 9.08
CA THR A 86 -5.18 -8.44 8.32
C THR A 86 -5.85 -8.51 6.96
N PHE A 87 -5.04 -8.61 5.92
CA PHE A 87 -5.46 -8.64 4.54
C PHE A 87 -4.84 -9.83 3.82
N SER A 88 -5.50 -10.34 2.80
CA SER A 88 -5.00 -11.46 2.00
C SER A 88 -4.90 -11.08 0.54
N ALA A 89 -3.84 -11.54 -0.12
CA ALA A 89 -3.70 -11.50 -1.56
C ALA A 89 -4.31 -12.78 -2.16
N GLY A 90 -5.61 -12.71 -2.47
CA GLY A 90 -6.40 -13.85 -2.97
C GLY A 90 -5.65 -14.64 -4.05
N GLY A 91 -5.39 -15.91 -3.77
CA GLY A 91 -4.77 -16.86 -4.71
C GLY A 91 -3.25 -16.94 -4.68
N ARG A 92 -2.56 -16.12 -3.88
CA ARG A 92 -1.09 -16.15 -3.75
C ARG A 92 -0.57 -16.78 -2.46
N GLY A 93 -1.46 -17.11 -1.51
CA GLY A 93 -1.07 -17.67 -0.22
C GLY A 93 -0.25 -16.70 0.64
N LEU A 94 -0.46 -15.39 0.45
CA LEU A 94 0.18 -14.33 1.19
C LEU A 94 -0.85 -13.55 2.00
N ASP A 95 -0.55 -13.39 3.29
CA ASP A 95 -1.30 -12.54 4.20
C ASP A 95 -0.45 -11.36 4.66
N PHE A 96 -1.12 -10.26 4.97
CA PHE A 96 -0.54 -8.95 5.25
C PHE A 96 -1.14 -8.46 6.56
N GLU A 97 -0.32 -8.41 7.61
CA GLU A 97 -0.71 -7.92 8.92
C GLU A 97 -0.13 -6.53 9.15
N PHE A 98 -0.99 -5.55 9.38
CA PHE A 98 -0.57 -4.20 9.73
C PHE A 98 -0.54 -4.03 11.25
N VAL A 99 0.60 -3.59 11.77
CA VAL A 99 0.73 -3.20 13.17
C VAL A 99 0.39 -1.72 13.30
N MET A 100 -0.60 -1.42 14.13
CA MET A 100 -1.13 -0.07 14.31
C MET A 100 -0.46 0.64 15.47
N GLU A 101 -0.07 1.90 15.26
CA GLU A 101 0.42 2.82 16.29
C GLU A 101 -0.25 4.18 16.06
N ASN A 102 -0.77 4.81 17.12
CA ASN A 102 -1.45 6.11 17.05
C ASN A 102 -2.58 6.17 15.99
N GLY A 103 -3.30 5.06 15.79
CA GLY A 103 -4.42 4.98 14.84
C GLY A 103 -4.03 4.87 13.36
N LYS A 104 -2.74 4.73 13.04
CA LYS A 104 -2.21 4.48 11.70
C LYS A 104 -1.31 3.25 11.69
N ALA A 105 -1.15 2.61 10.54
CA ALA A 105 -0.21 1.51 10.43
C ALA A 105 1.23 2.02 10.56
N ALA A 106 2.02 1.47 11.48
CA ALA A 106 3.44 1.75 11.60
C ALA A 106 4.29 0.69 10.89
N ARG A 107 3.84 -0.56 10.92
CA ARG A 107 4.54 -1.68 10.29
C ARG A 107 3.62 -2.54 9.45
N LEU A 108 4.20 -3.18 8.47
CA LEU A 108 3.59 -4.21 7.63
C LEU A 108 4.39 -5.50 7.75
N ARG A 109 3.73 -6.59 8.16
CA ARG A 109 4.28 -7.94 8.11
C ARG A 109 3.67 -8.68 6.92
N VAL A 110 4.52 -9.29 6.11
CA VAL A 110 4.10 -10.18 5.04
C VAL A 110 4.31 -11.62 5.51
N ILE A 111 3.26 -12.42 5.44
CA ILE A 111 3.23 -13.79 5.91
C ILE A 111 3.00 -14.69 4.70
N GLY A 112 3.95 -15.58 4.43
CA GLY A 112 3.86 -16.59 3.38
C GLY A 112 3.92 -17.99 3.98
N HIS A 113 2.97 -18.85 3.63
CA HIS A 113 2.88 -20.23 4.16
C HIS A 113 2.93 -20.32 5.70
N GLY A 114 2.35 -19.33 6.39
CA GLY A 114 2.31 -19.27 7.85
C GLY A 114 3.57 -18.72 8.54
N ALA A 115 4.62 -18.36 7.79
CA ALA A 115 5.83 -17.75 8.31
C ALA A 115 5.92 -16.27 7.91
N THR A 116 6.43 -15.41 8.79
CA THR A 116 6.75 -14.03 8.41
C THR A 116 7.94 -14.06 7.46
N VAL A 117 7.74 -13.59 6.23
CA VAL A 117 8.76 -13.55 5.18
C VAL A 117 9.35 -12.16 4.99
N THR A 118 8.66 -11.11 5.45
CA THR A 118 9.13 -9.73 5.34
C THR A 118 8.49 -8.87 6.42
N VAL A 119 9.26 -7.92 6.95
CA VAL A 119 8.75 -6.83 7.80
C VAL A 119 9.17 -5.50 7.18
N ALA A 120 8.21 -4.59 7.05
CA ALA A 120 8.43 -3.27 6.50
C ALA A 120 7.97 -2.17 7.45
N GLU A 121 8.80 -1.15 7.61
CA GLU A 121 8.55 0.03 8.44
C GLU A 121 7.96 1.14 7.59
N ARG A 122 6.89 1.78 8.07
CA ARG A 122 6.32 2.96 7.40
C ARG A 122 7.32 4.11 7.39
N GLN A 123 7.48 4.74 6.24
CA GLN A 123 8.45 5.82 6.00
C GLN A 123 7.82 7.21 5.98
N ASP A 124 6.51 7.32 5.72
CA ASP A 124 5.81 8.61 5.63
C ASP A 124 5.32 9.13 7.00
N GLN A 125 5.80 8.55 8.11
CA GLN A 125 5.60 9.09 9.45
C GLN A 125 6.55 10.26 9.72
N GLY A 126 6.25 11.41 9.13
CA GLY A 126 6.96 12.69 9.32
C GLY A 126 6.07 13.93 9.33
N ALA A 127 4.75 13.78 9.18
CA ALA A 127 3.79 14.88 9.32
C ALA A 127 2.79 14.56 10.43
N SER A 128 3.19 14.87 11.66
CA SER A 128 2.22 15.11 12.74
C SER A 128 1.41 16.36 12.37
N PRO A 129 0.07 16.37 12.45
CA PRO A 129 -0.68 17.59 12.30
C PRO A 129 -0.35 18.48 13.51
N ILE A 130 0.37 19.57 13.27
CA ILE A 130 0.48 20.62 14.29
C ILE A 130 -0.95 21.11 14.55
N ALA A 131 -1.26 21.15 15.84
CA ALA A 131 -2.51 21.55 16.44
C ALA A 131 -3.07 22.85 15.87
N GLY A 132 -4.40 22.93 15.95
CA GLY A 132 -5.27 24.10 15.83
C GLY A 132 -4.60 25.46 15.54
N GLN A 133 -4.86 25.97 14.35
CA GLN A 133 -5.22 27.38 14.23
C GLN A 133 -6.68 27.43 13.79
N GLU A 134 -7.54 27.77 14.75
CA GLU A 134 -8.79 28.45 14.48
C GLU A 134 -8.51 29.59 13.49
N GLN A 135 -8.98 29.44 12.25
CA GLN A 135 -9.33 30.61 11.47
C GLN A 135 -10.62 31.16 12.08
N VAL A 136 -10.42 32.03 13.08
CA VAL A 136 -11.48 32.88 13.61
C VAL A 136 -12.09 33.64 12.44
N CYS A 137 -13.38 33.43 12.27
CA CYS A 137 -14.27 34.15 11.38
C CYS A 137 -14.19 35.66 11.72
N GLY A 138 -13.40 36.40 10.94
CA GLY A 138 -13.20 37.85 11.10
C GLY A 138 -14.22 38.65 10.30
N LEU A 139 -15.32 38.99 10.97
CA LEU A 139 -16.02 40.28 10.93
C LEU A 139 -16.60 40.79 9.59
N VAL A 140 -17.92 40.60 9.43
CA VAL A 140 -18.76 41.34 8.49
C VAL A 140 -19.20 42.68 9.11
N ARG A 141 -18.86 43.78 8.41
CA ARG A 141 -19.49 45.12 8.33
C ARG A 141 -19.67 45.96 9.61
N ARG A 142 -19.20 47.22 9.53
CA ARG A 142 -20.05 48.44 9.47
C ARG A 142 -19.18 49.70 9.35
N ASP A 143 -19.06 50.22 8.13
CA ASP A 143 -18.76 51.63 7.93
C ASP A 143 -20.09 52.40 7.90
N LEU A 144 -20.35 53.15 8.96
CA LEU A 144 -21.34 54.22 8.95
C LEU A 144 -20.95 55.27 9.99
N HIS A 145 -20.08 56.20 9.62
CA HIS A 145 -19.97 57.46 10.36
C HIS A 145 -20.54 58.61 9.53
N LYS A 146 -21.67 59.11 10.02
CA LYS A 146 -22.31 60.36 9.65
C LYS A 146 -22.09 61.35 10.79
N ALA A 147 -21.48 62.50 10.51
CA ALA A 147 -21.51 63.76 11.27
C ALA A 147 -20.95 64.82 10.31
N ARG A 148 -21.65 65.80 9.73
CA ARG A 148 -22.56 66.88 10.20
C ARG A 148 -21.90 67.90 11.14
N ARG A 149 -22.00 69.16 10.72
CA ARG A 149 -21.51 70.47 11.26
C ARG A 149 -20.20 70.90 10.58
N GLU A 150 -20.09 72.07 9.95
CA GLU A 150 -20.82 73.36 10.07
C GLU A 150 -21.11 73.99 8.71
#